data_AF-A0A3A9G1S6-F1
#
_entry.id   AF-A0A3A9G1S6-F1
#
_cell.length_a   1.000
_cell.length_b   1.000
_cell.length_c   1.000
_cell.angle_alpha   90.00
_cell.angle_beta   90.00
_cell.angle_gamma   90.00
#
_symmetry.space_group_name_H-M   'P 1'
#
loop_
_entity.id
_entity.type
_entity.pdbx_description
1 polymer ?
#
loop_
_entity_poly.entity_id
_entity_poly.type
_entity_poly.pdbx_seq_one_letter_code
_entity_poly.pdbx_strand_id
1 'polypeptide(L)'
;MQTIAYNRDAAVAYAKKWAFHRNPRYYNFDKVGGDCTNFVSQCIYAGCHVMNYTKDTGWYYSSPSNRAAGWSGVPYLYQFLISNRGIGPYASEVPQSMAEPGDIIQLGRYNGVWYHSLLITEKTDLDLLIATHTQDASGRPLSDYIRDQTRFLHIEGARQ
;
A
#
# COMPACT_ATOMS: atom_id res chain seq x y z
N MET A 1 14.16 -3.45 19.76
CA MET A 1 13.22 -3.36 18.62
C MET A 1 11.96 -4.10 19.02
N GLN A 2 10.86 -3.36 19.13
CA GLN A 2 9.56 -3.86 19.55
C GLN A 2 8.66 -4.00 18.34
N THR A 3 7.87 -5.07 18.27
CA THR A 3 6.82 -5.21 17.26
C THR A 3 5.56 -4.49 17.74
N ILE A 4 4.97 -3.71 16.84
CA ILE A 4 3.71 -2.99 17.02
C ILE A 4 2.67 -3.64 16.11
N ALA A 5 1.48 -3.86 16.66
CA ALA A 5 0.35 -4.40 15.91
C ALA A 5 -0.07 -3.42 14.81
N TYR A 6 -0.29 -3.93 13.60
CA TYR A 6 -0.85 -3.15 12.50
C TYR A 6 -2.37 -3.02 12.67
N ASN A 7 -2.87 -1.79 12.81
CA ASN A 7 -4.29 -1.51 12.89
C ASN A 7 -4.91 -1.52 11.49
N ARG A 8 -5.38 -2.70 11.07
CA ARG A 8 -6.03 -2.92 9.77
C ARG A 8 -7.26 -2.04 9.57
N ASP A 9 -8.10 -1.90 10.61
CA ASP A 9 -9.31 -1.08 10.55
C ASP A 9 -9.00 0.39 10.32
N ALA A 10 -7.94 0.92 10.92
CA ALA A 10 -7.49 2.29 10.70
C ALA A 10 -7.00 2.51 9.25
N ALA A 11 -6.27 1.53 8.68
CA ALA A 11 -5.84 1.59 7.29
C ALA A 11 -7.04 1.55 6.31
N VAL A 12 -8.02 0.67 6.56
CA VAL A 12 -9.25 0.55 5.76
C VAL A 12 -10.11 1.81 5.89
N ALA A 13 -10.28 2.34 7.10
CA ALA A 13 -11.03 3.57 7.34
C ALA A 13 -10.38 4.77 6.64
N TYR A 14 -9.04 4.84 6.66
CA TYR A 14 -8.30 5.85 5.91
C TYR A 14 -8.56 5.72 4.41
N ALA A 15 -8.47 4.51 3.86
CA ALA A 15 -8.72 4.28 2.45
C ALA A 15 -10.13 4.67 2.02
N LYS A 16 -11.16 4.20 2.75
CA LYS A 16 -12.56 4.54 2.45
C LYS A 16 -12.81 6.04 2.50
N LYS A 17 -12.17 6.76 3.44
CA LYS A 17 -12.29 8.23 3.56
C LYS A 17 -11.63 8.98 2.40
N TRP A 18 -10.47 8.53 1.95
CA TRP A 18 -9.63 9.29 1.03
C TRP A 18 -9.62 8.75 -0.40
N ALA A 19 -10.24 7.62 -0.70
CA ALA A 19 -10.23 7.02 -2.04
C ALA A 19 -10.70 7.97 -3.17
N PHE A 20 -11.66 8.86 -2.91
CA PHE A 20 -12.19 9.84 -3.88
C PHE A 20 -11.70 11.27 -3.66
N HIS A 21 -10.75 11.46 -2.73
CA HIS A 21 -10.23 12.76 -2.36
C HIS A 21 -8.71 12.69 -2.23
N ARG A 22 -8.06 13.80 -1.92
CA ARG A 22 -6.62 13.82 -1.62
C ARG A 22 -6.42 14.41 -0.23
N ASN A 23 -5.70 13.69 0.62
CA ASN A 23 -5.36 14.20 1.94
C ASN A 23 -4.37 15.36 1.79
N PRO A 24 -4.70 16.59 2.20
CA PRO A 24 -3.85 17.77 1.99
C PRO A 24 -2.50 17.70 2.71
N ARG A 25 -2.30 16.74 3.62
CA ARG A 25 -1.00 16.46 4.25
C ARG A 25 0.03 15.88 3.28
N TYR A 26 -0.41 15.33 2.15
CA TYR A 26 0.43 14.67 1.16
C TYR A 26 0.25 15.33 -0.19
N TYR A 27 1.33 15.39 -0.96
CA TYR A 27 1.28 15.89 -2.33
C TYR A 27 0.42 14.96 -3.19
N ASN A 28 -0.36 15.57 -4.09
CA ASN A 28 -1.14 14.84 -5.08
C ASN A 28 -0.24 14.47 -6.27
N PHE A 29 -0.01 13.17 -6.48
CA PHE A 29 0.82 12.66 -7.57
C PHE A 29 0.05 12.30 -8.85
N ASP A 30 -1.25 12.59 -8.96
CA ASP A 30 -2.12 12.23 -10.09
C ASP A 30 -1.50 12.52 -11.47
N LYS A 31 -0.90 13.70 -11.61
CA LYS A 31 -0.36 14.19 -12.90
C LYS A 31 1.08 13.77 -13.20
N VAL A 32 1.77 13.21 -12.21
CA VAL A 32 3.21 12.90 -12.29
C VAL A 32 3.50 11.40 -12.13
N GLY A 33 2.47 10.61 -11.78
CA GLY A 33 2.58 9.18 -11.54
C GLY A 33 3.01 8.84 -10.11
N GLY A 34 2.65 7.63 -9.67
CA GLY A 34 2.96 7.11 -8.34
C GLY A 34 1.89 7.36 -7.27
N ASP A 35 0.75 7.98 -7.62
CA ASP A 35 -0.27 8.32 -6.62
C ASP A 35 -0.94 7.09 -6.01
N CYS A 36 -1.09 6.00 -6.76
CA CYS A 36 -1.56 4.72 -6.21
C CYS A 36 -0.69 4.23 -5.04
N THR A 37 0.63 4.27 -5.18
CA THR A 37 1.55 3.85 -4.10
C THR A 37 1.63 4.89 -3.00
N ASN A 38 1.58 6.19 -3.32
CA ASN A 38 1.49 7.24 -2.32
C ASN A 38 0.25 7.06 -1.44
N PHE A 39 -0.93 6.85 -2.03
CA PHE A 39 -2.17 6.56 -1.32
C PHE A 39 -2.09 5.31 -0.45
N VAL A 40 -1.62 4.20 -1.02
CA VAL A 40 -1.44 2.96 -0.27
C VAL A 40 -0.47 3.14 0.89
N SER A 41 0.63 3.87 0.70
CA SER A 41 1.56 4.18 1.79
C SER A 41 0.92 5.01 2.89
N GLN A 42 0.05 5.97 2.56
CA GLN A 42 -0.73 6.70 3.56
C GLN A 42 -1.67 5.77 4.35
N CYS A 43 -2.29 4.79 3.69
CA CYS A 43 -3.14 3.81 4.35
C CYS A 43 -2.35 2.94 5.33
N ILE A 44 -1.18 2.41 4.91
CA ILE A 44 -0.29 1.66 5.81
C ILE A 44 0.10 2.52 7.00
N TYR A 45 0.49 3.78 6.74
CA TYR A 45 0.92 4.69 7.80
C TYR A 45 -0.21 5.01 8.78
N ALA A 46 -1.45 5.09 8.32
CA ALA A 46 -2.61 5.24 9.19
C ALA A 46 -2.84 4.01 10.10
N GLY A 47 -2.40 2.81 9.67
CA GLY A 47 -2.48 1.59 10.47
C GLY A 47 -1.27 1.32 11.37
N CYS A 48 -0.07 1.82 11.03
CA CYS A 48 1.15 1.51 11.81
C CYS A 48 1.78 2.71 12.53
N HIS A 49 1.53 3.93 12.07
CA HIS A 49 2.11 5.19 12.59
C HIS A 49 3.64 5.27 12.66
N VAL A 50 4.37 4.33 12.05
CA VAL A 50 5.83 4.30 12.06
C VAL A 50 6.38 4.36 10.63
N MET A 51 7.15 5.40 10.34
CA MET A 51 7.93 5.51 9.11
C MET A 51 9.38 5.09 9.32
N ASN A 52 10.04 4.68 8.24
CA ASN A 52 11.46 4.35 8.22
C ASN A 52 12.22 5.41 7.41
N TYR A 53 13.02 6.22 8.09
CA TYR A 53 13.79 7.32 7.49
C TYR A 53 15.21 6.90 7.05
N THR A 54 15.47 5.59 6.89
CA THR A 54 16.75 5.13 6.35
C THR A 54 16.97 5.75 4.98
N LYS A 55 18.13 6.37 4.80
CA LYS A 55 18.49 7.03 3.55
C LYS A 55 18.49 6.02 2.40
N ASP A 56 17.96 6.43 1.25
CA ASP A 56 17.90 5.67 -0.01
C ASP A 56 17.01 4.41 -0.02
N THR A 57 16.91 3.68 1.09
CA THR A 57 16.21 2.38 1.19
C THR A 57 14.99 2.38 2.12
N GLY A 58 14.70 3.49 2.80
CA GLY A 58 13.59 3.59 3.74
C GLY A 58 12.20 3.64 3.09
N TRP A 59 11.23 3.98 3.93
CA TRP A 59 9.84 4.19 3.57
C TRP A 59 9.30 5.34 4.44
N TYR A 60 9.29 6.54 3.87
CA TYR A 60 8.86 7.75 4.56
C TYR A 60 8.41 8.83 3.57
N TYR A 61 7.65 9.78 4.09
CA TYR A 61 7.27 11.01 3.41
C TYR A 61 7.34 12.19 4.36
N SER A 62 8.18 13.16 4.03
CA SER A 62 8.25 14.46 4.72
C SER A 62 7.74 15.59 3.83
N SER A 63 8.03 15.52 2.53
CA SER A 63 7.58 16.49 1.52
C SER A 63 7.65 15.86 0.12
N PRO A 64 7.14 16.52 -0.95
CA PRO A 64 7.32 16.01 -2.29
C PRO A 64 8.81 15.83 -2.66
N SER A 65 9.70 16.72 -2.23
CA SER A 65 11.14 16.61 -2.52
C SER A 65 11.91 15.75 -1.52
N ASN A 66 11.34 15.46 -0.35
CA ASN A 66 11.96 14.68 0.71
C ASN A 66 11.08 13.48 1.09
N ARG A 67 11.22 12.40 0.32
CA ARG A 67 10.50 11.14 0.52
C ARG A 67 11.35 9.98 -0.01
N ALA A 68 11.13 8.79 0.54
CA ALA A 68 11.77 7.58 0.00
C ALA A 68 11.10 7.12 -1.29
N ALA A 69 11.86 6.46 -2.16
CA ALA A 69 11.32 5.76 -3.34
C ALA A 69 10.27 4.71 -2.93
N GLY A 70 10.47 4.05 -1.78
CA GLY A 70 9.52 3.10 -1.21
C GLY A 70 8.14 3.69 -0.91
N TRP A 71 8.03 5.00 -0.67
CA TRP A 71 6.74 5.63 -0.36
C TRP A 71 5.84 5.80 -1.59
N SER A 72 6.42 6.08 -2.76
CA SER A 72 5.66 6.45 -3.97
C SER A 72 5.93 5.57 -5.20
N GLY A 73 6.74 4.52 -5.08
CA GLY A 73 7.08 3.62 -6.17
C GLY A 73 6.69 2.17 -5.89
N VAL A 74 5.86 1.59 -6.76
CA VAL A 74 5.32 0.22 -6.63
C VAL A 74 6.40 -0.84 -6.31
N PRO A 75 7.47 -1.01 -7.12
CA PRO A 75 8.49 -2.03 -6.83
C PRO A 75 9.28 -1.74 -5.55
N TYR A 76 9.52 -0.46 -5.24
CA TYR A 76 10.27 -0.07 -4.04
C TYR A 76 9.47 -0.26 -2.75
N LEU A 77 8.16 -0.02 -2.78
CA LEU A 77 7.28 -0.32 -1.65
C LEU A 77 7.33 -1.81 -1.30
N TYR A 78 7.21 -2.66 -2.31
CA TYR A 78 7.32 -4.10 -2.14
C TYR A 78 8.68 -4.50 -1.56
N GLN A 79 9.77 -4.02 -2.16
CA GLN A 79 11.11 -4.33 -1.71
C GLN A 79 11.28 -3.95 -0.25
N PHE A 80 10.82 -2.76 0.15
CA PHE A 80 10.84 -2.33 1.53
C PHE A 80 10.05 -3.30 2.42
N LEU A 81 8.77 -3.53 2.16
CA LEU A 81 7.90 -4.34 3.01
C LEU A 81 8.41 -5.77 3.22
N ILE A 82 8.91 -6.43 2.17
CA ILE A 82 9.38 -7.83 2.23
C ILE A 82 10.76 -7.94 2.89
N SER A 83 11.67 -6.99 2.63
CA SER A 83 13.04 -7.06 3.14
C SER A 83 13.22 -6.36 4.49
N ASN A 84 12.28 -5.53 4.93
CA ASN A 84 12.43 -4.75 6.15
C ASN A 84 12.53 -5.67 7.39
N ARG A 85 13.69 -5.60 8.05
CA ARG A 85 13.96 -6.21 9.36
C ARG A 85 14.13 -5.16 10.46
N GLY A 86 14.08 -3.89 10.12
CA GLY A 86 14.22 -2.74 11.02
C GLY A 86 12.90 -2.00 11.25
N ILE A 87 13.02 -0.72 11.58
CA ILE A 87 11.90 0.19 11.88
C ILE A 87 10.88 0.24 10.72
N GLY A 88 9.60 0.42 11.02
CA GLY A 88 8.53 0.57 10.03
C GLY A 88 7.80 -0.74 9.71
N PRO A 89 6.84 -0.69 8.77
CA PRO A 89 5.99 -1.83 8.44
C PRO A 89 6.78 -2.95 7.74
N TYR A 90 6.28 -4.17 7.85
CA TYR A 90 6.79 -5.32 7.11
C TYR A 90 5.65 -6.25 6.70
N ALA A 91 5.88 -7.03 5.65
CA ALA A 91 4.88 -7.89 5.05
C ALA A 91 5.45 -9.24 4.65
N SER A 92 4.54 -10.19 4.43
CA SER A 92 4.80 -11.45 3.75
C SER A 92 4.00 -11.52 2.45
N GLU A 93 4.51 -12.24 1.45
CA GLU A 93 3.70 -12.59 0.29
C GLU A 93 2.81 -13.78 0.63
N VAL A 94 1.51 -13.65 0.37
CA VAL A 94 0.51 -14.66 0.69
C VAL A 94 -0.35 -15.00 -0.54
N PRO A 95 -0.97 -16.19 -0.60
CA PRO A 95 -2.00 -16.45 -1.60
C PRO A 95 -3.22 -15.55 -1.37
N GLN A 96 -4.02 -15.32 -2.43
CA GLN A 96 -5.25 -14.50 -2.36
C GLN A 96 -6.19 -14.95 -1.24
N SER A 97 -6.27 -16.26 -0.97
CA SER A 97 -7.11 -16.84 0.08
C SER A 97 -6.75 -16.38 1.49
N MET A 98 -5.50 -15.96 1.73
CA MET A 98 -5.01 -15.46 3.01
C MET A 98 -4.98 -13.93 3.09
N ALA A 99 -5.25 -13.23 1.99
CA ALA A 99 -5.32 -11.78 2.01
C ALA A 99 -6.51 -11.29 2.84
N GLU A 100 -6.34 -10.19 3.56
CA GLU A 100 -7.31 -9.61 4.48
C GLU A 100 -7.50 -8.10 4.22
N PRO A 101 -8.59 -7.49 4.71
CA PRO A 101 -8.70 -6.04 4.75
C PRO A 101 -7.48 -5.40 5.44
N GLY A 102 -7.01 -4.29 4.86
CA GLY A 102 -5.78 -3.60 5.27
C GLY A 102 -4.50 -4.13 4.62
N ASP A 103 -4.55 -5.27 3.91
CA ASP A 103 -3.44 -5.76 3.09
C ASP A 103 -3.37 -5.03 1.74
N ILE A 104 -2.25 -5.25 1.05
CA ILE A 104 -1.95 -4.57 -0.22
C ILE A 104 -1.93 -5.59 -1.35
N ILE A 105 -2.44 -5.15 -2.50
CA ILE A 105 -2.29 -5.86 -3.75
C ILE A 105 -1.40 -5.03 -4.66
N GLN A 106 -0.52 -5.69 -5.41
CA GLN A 106 0.15 -5.06 -6.53
C GLN A 106 -0.14 -5.79 -7.83
N LEU A 107 -0.40 -5.01 -8.89
CA LEU A 107 -0.66 -5.52 -10.22
C LEU A 107 0.59 -5.40 -11.09
N GLY A 108 0.84 -6.45 -11.87
CA GLY A 108 1.99 -6.57 -12.75
C GLY A 108 1.58 -6.93 -14.18
N ARG A 109 2.49 -6.64 -15.11
CA ARG A 109 2.41 -7.04 -16.51
C ARG A 109 3.10 -8.37 -16.73
N TYR A 110 2.80 -9.06 -17.84
CA TYR A 110 3.42 -10.33 -18.22
C TYR A 110 4.96 -10.27 -18.29
N ASN A 111 5.53 -9.10 -18.54
CA ASN A 111 6.97 -8.86 -18.61
C ASN A 111 7.64 -8.60 -17.25
N GLY A 112 6.91 -8.78 -16.14
CA GLY A 112 7.44 -8.62 -14.77
C GLY A 112 7.46 -7.18 -14.24
N VAL A 113 6.94 -6.21 -14.99
CA VAL A 113 6.85 -4.82 -14.52
C VAL A 113 5.60 -4.64 -13.64
N TRP A 114 5.84 -4.32 -12.37
CA TRP A 114 4.80 -3.97 -11.39
C TRP A 114 4.48 -2.48 -11.46
N TYR A 115 3.19 -2.15 -11.62
CA TYR A 115 2.79 -0.79 -12.00
C TYR A 115 1.64 -0.21 -11.17
N HIS A 116 0.96 -1.01 -10.36
CA HIS A 116 -0.17 -0.51 -9.57
C HIS A 116 -0.17 -1.08 -8.15
N SER A 117 -0.57 -0.24 -7.18
CA SER A 117 -0.78 -0.63 -5.77
C SER A 117 -2.22 -0.35 -5.39
N LEU A 118 -2.83 -1.28 -4.66
CA LEU A 118 -4.22 -1.23 -4.18
C LEU A 118 -4.24 -1.58 -2.69
N LEU A 119 -5.17 -1.00 -1.93
CA LEU A 119 -5.48 -1.48 -0.57
C LEU A 119 -6.74 -2.35 -0.62
N ILE A 120 -6.73 -3.49 0.07
CA ILE A 120 -7.95 -4.29 0.30
C ILE A 120 -8.76 -3.60 1.40
N THR A 121 -10.02 -3.29 1.09
CA THR A 121 -10.97 -2.66 2.00
C THR A 121 -12.01 -3.62 2.56
N GLU A 122 -12.25 -4.74 1.87
CA GLU A 122 -13.21 -5.76 2.26
C GLU A 122 -12.88 -7.09 1.60
N LYS A 123 -13.24 -8.19 2.26
CA LYS A 123 -13.19 -9.54 1.72
C LYS A 123 -14.58 -10.14 1.78
N THR A 124 -15.08 -10.54 0.63
CA THR A 124 -16.36 -11.22 0.47
C THR A 124 -16.11 -12.68 0.11
N ASP A 125 -17.17 -13.49 0.06
CA ASP A 125 -17.06 -14.89 -0.38
C ASP A 125 -16.62 -15.04 -1.84
N LEU A 126 -16.83 -13.99 -2.65
CA LEU A 126 -16.59 -14.02 -4.10
C LEU A 126 -15.35 -13.22 -4.52
N ASP A 127 -15.04 -12.13 -3.82
CA ASP A 127 -13.98 -11.21 -4.23
C ASP A 127 -13.39 -10.39 -3.08
N LEU A 128 -12.29 -9.69 -3.38
CA LEU A 128 -11.68 -8.66 -2.57
C LEU A 128 -12.08 -7.29 -3.13
N LEU A 129 -12.64 -6.43 -2.28
CA LEU A 129 -12.96 -5.06 -2.66
C LEU A 129 -11.79 -4.14 -2.34
N ILE A 130 -11.39 -3.30 -3.28
CA ILE A 130 -10.18 -2.48 -3.18
C ILE A 130 -10.48 -0.98 -3.09
N ALA A 131 -9.44 -0.23 -2.71
CA ALA A 131 -9.36 1.21 -2.89
C ALA A 131 -8.02 1.63 -3.52
N THR A 132 -8.03 2.67 -4.37
CA THR A 132 -6.83 3.18 -5.06
C THR A 132 -6.99 4.60 -5.64
N HIS A 133 -5.87 5.26 -5.91
CA HIS A 133 -5.74 6.54 -6.63
C HIS A 133 -5.22 6.35 -8.06
N THR A 134 -5.82 5.46 -8.84
CA THR A 134 -5.67 5.43 -10.30
C THR A 134 -7.01 5.04 -10.88
N GLN A 135 -7.67 6.01 -11.53
CA GLN A 135 -9.13 5.96 -11.73
C GLN A 135 -9.82 5.73 -10.38
N ASP A 136 -9.69 6.70 -9.48
CA ASP A 136 -10.15 6.68 -8.08
C ASP A 136 -11.29 5.70 -7.81
N ALA A 137 -11.02 4.76 -6.91
CA ALA A 137 -11.96 3.68 -6.62
C ALA A 137 -11.99 3.39 -5.12
N SER A 138 -13.18 3.03 -4.62
CA SER A 138 -13.42 2.50 -3.28
C SER A 138 -14.51 1.45 -3.38
N GLY A 139 -14.27 0.24 -2.87
CA GLY A 139 -15.22 -0.85 -2.95
C GLY A 139 -15.29 -1.53 -4.33
N ARG A 140 -14.32 -1.27 -5.22
CA ARG A 140 -14.28 -1.91 -6.54
C ARG A 140 -13.83 -3.37 -6.39
N PRO A 141 -14.53 -4.35 -6.99
CA PRO A 141 -14.07 -5.74 -7.01
C PRO A 141 -12.71 -5.89 -7.69
N LEU A 142 -11.81 -6.70 -7.14
CA LEU A 142 -10.51 -6.99 -7.75
C LEU A 142 -10.67 -7.70 -9.10
N SER A 143 -11.74 -8.49 -9.28
CA SER A 143 -12.07 -9.16 -10.55
C SER A 143 -12.35 -8.20 -11.71
N ASP A 144 -12.68 -6.93 -11.45
CA ASP A 144 -12.86 -5.91 -12.49
C ASP A 144 -11.55 -5.50 -13.18
N TYR A 145 -10.39 -5.87 -12.62
CA TYR A 145 -9.10 -5.56 -13.20
C TYR A 145 -8.66 -6.67 -14.17
N ILE A 146 -8.48 -6.31 -15.44
CA ILE A 146 -7.72 -7.13 -16.39
C ILE A 146 -6.24 -6.99 -16.03
N ARG A 147 -5.64 -8.10 -15.57
CA ARG A 147 -4.30 -8.13 -14.98
C ARG A 147 -3.55 -9.39 -15.40
N ASP A 148 -2.29 -9.24 -15.78
CA ASP A 148 -1.44 -10.38 -16.15
C ASP A 148 -0.87 -11.07 -14.91
N GLN A 149 -0.44 -10.28 -13.93
CA GLN A 149 0.17 -10.76 -12.69
C GLN A 149 -0.41 -10.03 -11.49
N THR A 150 -0.42 -10.72 -10.35
CA THR A 150 -0.83 -10.13 -9.07
C THR A 150 -0.09 -10.76 -7.92
N ARG A 151 0.28 -9.94 -6.95
CA ARG A 151 0.79 -10.37 -5.65
C ARG A 151 0.01 -9.73 -4.52
N PHE A 152 -0.13 -10.48 -3.43
CA PHE A 152 -0.82 -10.06 -2.21
C PHE A 152 0.21 -9.96 -1.10
N LEU A 153 0.26 -8.80 -0.45
CA LEU A 153 1.21 -8.48 0.61
C LEU A 153 0.43 -8.38 1.93
N HIS A 154 0.60 -9.39 2.78
CA HIS A 154 -0.02 -9.42 4.10
C HIS A 154 0.79 -8.56 5.06
N ILE A 155 0.21 -7.48 5.58
CA ILE A 155 0.91 -6.58 6.51
C ILE A 155 0.90 -7.19 7.91
N GLU A 156 2.02 -7.75 8.30
CA GLU A 156 2.19 -8.49 9.56
C GLU A 156 2.23 -7.56 10.79
N GLY A 157 2.70 -6.33 10.61
CA GLY A 157 2.98 -5.41 11.71
C GLY A 157 3.96 -4.32 11.34
N ALA A 158 4.43 -3.60 12.34
CA ALA A 158 5.55 -2.66 12.23
C ALA A 158 6.54 -2.84 13.38
N ARG A 159 7.75 -2.29 13.24
CA ARG A 159 8.77 -2.31 14.30
C ARG A 159 9.18 -0.89 14.69
N GLN A 160 9.49 -0.69 15.97
CA GLN A 160 10.03 0.56 16.53
C GLN A 160 11.18 0.29 17.50
#